data_AF-A0AAT9LF36-F1
#
_entry.id   AF-A0AAT9LF36-F1
#
_cell.length_a   1.000
_cell.length_b   1.000
_cell.length_c   1.000
_cell.angle_alpha   90.00
_cell.angle_beta   90.00
_cell.angle_gamma   90.00
#
_symmetry.space_group_name_H-M   'P 1'
#
loop_
_entity.id
_entity.type
_entity.pdbx_description
1 polymer ?
#
loop_
_entity_poly.entity_id
_entity_poly.type
_entity_poly.pdbx_seq_one_letter_code
_entity_poly.pdbx_strand_id
1 'polypeptide(L)'
;MSEDRRTQDDMVIAALIEEGCASVTKLAPSPEGPVQAVDRIPRTQSDLIRMVDLAMLAGQGSVFTVGCGFGDLPVILSAFGLEVFGVDPDPLSIDVTRYRFYTLGLTCGHFRLGDLVIHPDPDNCFDSVVLVDVLDRVPDPSSVLQEAQRLVKPGGRILVSIPDSYWVTRPEKISIFTKQTFLKLLRENLNGTVTLLDSEGWLSAVVVVDKLGETNCPDVSLYLKPFYVPCHGNPLVSIIVPTYNRASLLLRSLTSLFNQTYKNIEIIVVNDGSTDSTEEVVAPYLDRIKYLKQPNRGSPSAMNAGIKEARGKYVWVFADDDVALPRKLEVQVPLMEASGAGLIHSAAISVNENFEVIHVWVPAEFSPDSIMEAELLGNRFFTPTVLVPKKVIQDVGMYDERLIRAQDYDYWIRIVHRYPVIAADYLCAFYFQHTGARGSSFDSFDVSNVAKKTLEYERIIFDKVYQSIPLSAAFPSVSKYGSPVVEAEALLVRAVVVAKRGLLNYAVTDIERAANLMKSNPFTLSIKARECVRMLGDILGNCEDKVVARSGLIGLRDILAKSREQLTLDSCCL
;
A
#
# COMPACT_ATOMS: atom_id res chain seq x y z
N MET A 1 -9.17 -29.16 3.43
CA MET A 1 -8.84 -29.00 2.00
C MET A 1 -9.78 -27.98 1.39
N SER A 2 -9.21 -26.98 0.72
CA SER A 2 -9.81 -25.76 0.15
C SER A 2 -9.94 -24.53 1.07
N GLU A 3 -8.85 -24.20 1.77
CA GLU A 3 -8.39 -22.81 1.86
C GLU A 3 -7.72 -22.46 0.51
N ASP A 4 -8.48 -22.09 -0.52
CA ASP A 4 -7.93 -21.43 -1.72
C ASP A 4 -9.01 -20.99 -2.73
N ARG A 5 -9.76 -19.92 -2.44
CA ARG A 5 -10.66 -19.29 -3.44
C ARG A 5 -10.73 -17.76 -3.36
N ARG A 6 -9.94 -17.11 -2.51
CA ARG A 6 -9.93 -15.63 -2.41
C ARG A 6 -8.73 -14.96 -3.08
N THR A 7 -7.76 -15.73 -3.56
CA THR A 7 -6.54 -15.22 -4.20
C THR A 7 -6.64 -15.18 -5.72
N GLN A 8 -7.52 -15.99 -6.33
CA GLN A 8 -7.53 -16.16 -7.79
C GLN A 8 -8.41 -15.13 -8.53
N ASP A 9 -9.50 -14.66 -7.91
CA ASP A 9 -10.37 -13.65 -8.52
C ASP A 9 -9.80 -12.22 -8.43
N ASP A 10 -8.95 -11.96 -7.42
CA ASP A 10 -8.29 -10.65 -7.25
C ASP A 10 -7.07 -10.49 -8.15
N MET A 11 -6.36 -11.59 -8.46
CA MET A 11 -5.23 -11.59 -9.40
C MET A 11 -5.64 -11.40 -10.86
N VAL A 12 -6.80 -11.94 -11.27
CA VAL A 12 -7.31 -11.77 -12.65
C VAL A 12 -7.81 -10.35 -12.90
N ILE A 13 -8.38 -9.69 -11.88
CA ILE A 13 -8.78 -8.28 -11.97
C ILE A 13 -7.57 -7.34 -11.90
N ALA A 14 -6.55 -7.68 -11.10
CA ALA A 14 -5.29 -6.92 -11.09
C ALA A 14 -4.55 -6.99 -12.44
N ALA A 15 -4.49 -8.18 -13.07
CA ALA A 15 -3.91 -8.36 -14.40
C ALA A 15 -4.67 -7.60 -15.50
N LEU A 16 -6.00 -7.52 -15.42
CA LEU A 16 -6.83 -6.75 -16.37
C LEU A 16 -6.74 -5.22 -16.18
N ILE A 17 -6.25 -4.75 -15.03
CA ILE A 17 -5.99 -3.33 -14.76
C ILE A 17 -4.56 -2.96 -15.21
N GLU A 18 -3.59 -3.86 -15.06
CA GLU A 18 -2.20 -3.64 -15.49
C GLU A 18 -2.04 -3.55 -17.02
N GLU A 19 -2.81 -4.32 -17.80
CA GLU A 19 -2.72 -4.28 -19.27
C GLU A 19 -3.42 -3.05 -19.92
N GLY A 20 -4.09 -2.20 -19.13
CA GLY A 20 -4.79 -1.00 -19.61
C GLY A 20 -4.24 0.34 -19.14
N CYS A 21 -3.24 0.38 -18.25
CA CYS A 21 -2.68 1.61 -17.66
C CYS A 21 -1.23 1.91 -18.07
N ALA A 22 -0.75 1.33 -19.17
CA ALA A 22 0.47 1.82 -19.81
C ALA A 22 0.18 3.18 -20.47
N SER A 23 0.83 4.22 -19.96
CA SER A 23 0.74 5.65 -20.31
C SER A 23 -0.41 6.42 -19.64
N VAL A 24 -0.04 7.29 -18.70
CA VAL A 24 -0.26 8.76 -18.73
C VAL A 24 0.28 9.32 -17.42
N THR A 25 1.55 9.72 -17.42
CA THR A 25 2.11 10.66 -16.46
C THR A 25 1.82 12.07 -16.96
N LYS A 26 1.14 12.90 -16.17
CA LYS A 26 1.32 14.37 -16.12
C LYS A 26 0.35 15.03 -15.13
N LEU A 27 0.89 15.89 -14.29
CA LEU A 27 0.40 17.22 -13.83
C LEU A 27 1.40 17.71 -12.74
N ALA A 28 2.06 18.88 -12.76
CA ALA A 28 2.06 20.10 -13.59
C ALA A 28 3.48 20.79 -13.49
N PRO A 29 3.79 21.89 -14.21
CA PRO A 29 5.06 22.11 -14.91
C PRO A 29 6.25 22.64 -14.08
N SER A 30 7.47 22.23 -14.44
CA SER A 30 8.68 23.06 -14.34
C SER A 30 9.20 23.38 -15.76
N PRO A 31 9.92 24.50 -15.98
CA PRO A 31 10.28 24.98 -17.33
C PRO A 31 11.41 24.20 -18.02
N GLU A 32 11.94 23.13 -17.43
CA GLU A 32 13.14 22.47 -17.93
C GLU A 32 12.92 20.96 -18.10
N GLY A 33 12.37 20.60 -19.27
CA GLY A 33 12.48 19.27 -19.89
C GLY A 33 11.69 18.11 -19.27
N PRO A 34 11.04 17.24 -20.08
CA PRO A 34 10.50 15.98 -19.59
C PRO A 34 11.65 15.00 -19.34
N VAL A 35 11.93 14.67 -18.07
CA VAL A 35 12.64 13.44 -17.75
C VAL A 35 11.73 12.29 -18.19
N GLN A 36 12.14 11.53 -19.20
CA GLN A 36 11.42 10.32 -19.61
C GLN A 36 11.32 9.39 -18.40
N ALA A 37 10.10 8.91 -18.12
CA ALA A 37 9.89 7.88 -17.10
C ALA A 37 10.75 6.66 -17.49
N VAL A 38 11.72 6.31 -16.66
CA VAL A 38 12.45 5.05 -16.79
C VAL A 38 11.42 3.94 -16.54
N ASP A 39 11.17 3.10 -17.54
CA ASP A 39 10.26 1.96 -17.42
C ASP A 39 10.70 1.10 -16.23
N ARG A 40 9.92 1.14 -15.15
CA ARG A 40 10.16 0.32 -13.96
C ARG A 40 9.85 -1.12 -14.30
N ILE A 41 10.76 -2.04 -13.98
CA ILE A 41 10.40 -3.46 -13.86
C ILE A 41 9.50 -3.58 -12.61
N PRO A 42 8.25 -4.05 -12.73
CA PRO A 42 7.39 -4.26 -11.57
C PRO A 42 8.05 -5.19 -10.55
N ARG A 43 7.98 -4.85 -9.26
CA ARG A 43 8.50 -5.70 -8.19
C ARG A 43 7.46 -6.75 -7.80
N THR A 44 7.91 -7.98 -7.60
CA THR A 44 7.03 -9.04 -7.06
C THR A 44 6.80 -8.84 -5.56
N GLN A 45 5.78 -9.50 -5.00
CA GLN A 45 5.58 -9.50 -3.54
C GLN A 45 6.80 -10.04 -2.80
N SER A 46 7.45 -11.10 -3.30
CA SER A 46 8.67 -11.66 -2.68
C SER A 46 9.81 -10.64 -2.64
N ASP A 47 9.99 -9.85 -3.72
CA ASP A 47 11.01 -8.80 -3.76
C ASP A 47 10.76 -7.72 -2.70
N LEU A 48 9.51 -7.30 -2.55
CA LEU A 48 9.12 -6.26 -1.59
C LEU A 48 9.26 -6.75 -0.14
N ILE A 49 8.82 -7.97 0.15
CA ILE A 49 8.94 -8.60 1.48
C ILE A 49 10.42 -8.66 1.88
N ARG A 50 11.28 -9.17 0.99
CA ARG A 50 12.73 -9.21 1.19
C ARG A 50 13.31 -7.84 1.54
N MET A 51 12.94 -6.80 0.79
CA MET A 51 13.43 -5.43 1.06
C MET A 51 12.95 -4.89 2.41
N VAL A 52 11.70 -5.19 2.78
CA VAL A 52 11.13 -4.81 4.09
C VAL A 52 11.86 -5.51 5.23
N ASP A 53 12.10 -6.83 5.13
CA ASP A 53 12.81 -7.60 6.17
C ASP A 53 14.23 -7.05 6.38
N LEU A 54 14.95 -6.77 5.28
CA LEU A 54 16.27 -6.14 5.35
C LEU A 54 16.21 -4.75 6.00
N ALA A 55 15.22 -3.93 5.66
CA ALA A 55 15.08 -2.61 6.26
C ALA A 55 14.75 -2.66 7.77
N MET A 56 13.92 -3.61 8.20
CA MET A 56 13.66 -3.86 9.63
C MET A 56 14.92 -4.27 10.37
N LEU A 57 15.75 -5.11 9.74
CA LEU A 57 16.98 -5.62 10.33
C LEU A 57 18.13 -4.60 10.32
N ALA A 58 18.05 -3.54 9.50
CA ALA A 58 19.02 -2.44 9.52
C ALA A 58 18.99 -1.65 10.85
N GLY A 59 17.88 -1.70 11.60
CA GLY A 59 17.77 -1.08 12.91
C GLY A 59 17.48 0.43 12.85
N GLN A 60 18.27 1.23 13.57
CA GLN A 60 18.04 2.68 13.72
C GLN A 60 19.34 3.45 13.48
N GLY A 61 19.20 4.74 13.14
CA GLY A 61 20.33 5.63 12.90
C GLY A 61 20.67 5.75 11.42
N SER A 62 21.96 5.72 11.12
CA SER A 62 22.51 5.94 9.78
C SER A 62 22.73 4.61 9.03
N VAL A 63 22.32 4.56 7.76
CA VAL A 63 22.50 3.39 6.88
C VAL A 63 23.19 3.79 5.58
N PHE A 64 24.16 2.98 5.17
CA PHE A 64 24.86 3.15 3.89
C PHE A 64 24.45 2.06 2.90
N THR A 65 23.87 2.45 1.78
CA THR A 65 23.48 1.56 0.69
C THR A 65 24.56 1.56 -0.39
N VAL A 66 25.23 0.44 -0.58
CA VAL A 66 26.16 0.23 -1.68
C VAL A 66 25.34 -0.23 -2.88
N GLY A 67 25.43 0.48 -4.01
CA GLY A 67 24.58 0.21 -5.18
C GLY A 67 23.12 0.58 -4.92
N CYS A 68 22.83 1.87 -4.71
CA CYS A 68 21.49 2.33 -4.34
C CYS A 68 20.42 2.12 -5.45
N GLY A 69 20.85 1.86 -6.69
CA GLY A 69 19.97 1.58 -7.83
C GLY A 69 18.97 2.70 -8.09
N PHE A 70 17.73 2.34 -8.44
CA PHE A 70 16.64 3.30 -8.68
C PHE A 70 15.85 3.67 -7.40
N GLY A 71 16.45 3.47 -6.22
CA GLY A 71 15.93 4.02 -4.96
C GLY A 71 14.83 3.21 -4.27
N ASP A 72 14.53 1.98 -4.70
CA ASP A 72 13.49 1.14 -4.07
C ASP A 72 13.78 0.89 -2.59
N LEU A 73 14.92 0.28 -2.29
CA LEU A 73 15.34 0.01 -0.91
C LEU A 73 15.68 1.28 -0.12
N PRO A 74 16.40 2.28 -0.67
CA PRO A 74 16.59 3.56 0.00
C PRO A 74 15.31 4.23 0.50
N VAL A 75 14.23 4.22 -0.30
CA VAL A 75 12.93 4.77 0.10
C VAL A 75 12.32 3.96 1.25
N ILE A 76 12.39 2.63 1.19
CA ILE A 76 11.93 1.74 2.28
C ILE A 76 12.72 2.01 3.56
N LEU A 77 14.06 2.05 3.52
CA LEU A 77 14.91 2.37 4.66
C LEU A 77 14.55 3.74 5.28
N SER A 78 14.29 4.73 4.43
CA SER A 78 13.83 6.04 4.88
C SER A 78 12.47 5.97 5.59
N ALA A 79 11.55 5.12 5.13
CA ALA A 79 10.26 4.90 5.79
C ALA A 79 10.42 4.38 7.22
N PHE A 80 11.42 3.54 7.48
CA PHE A 80 11.79 3.09 8.82
C PHE A 80 12.44 4.16 9.71
N GLY A 81 12.63 5.37 9.18
CA GLY A 81 13.19 6.51 9.90
C GLY A 81 14.73 6.57 9.87
N LEU A 82 15.40 5.71 9.11
CA LEU A 82 16.86 5.75 8.98
C LEU A 82 17.30 7.00 8.19
N GLU A 83 18.49 7.51 8.52
CA GLU A 83 19.20 8.47 7.67
C GLU A 83 19.96 7.69 6.60
N VAL A 84 19.63 7.94 5.34
CA VAL A 84 20.05 7.07 4.23
C VAL A 84 21.18 7.73 3.46
N PHE A 85 22.31 7.06 3.39
CA PHE A 85 23.46 7.42 2.57
C PHE A 85 23.59 6.38 1.47
N GLY A 86 23.95 6.79 0.26
CA GLY A 86 24.06 5.85 -0.84
C GLY A 86 25.06 6.24 -1.90
N VAL A 87 25.61 5.20 -2.53
CA VAL A 87 26.55 5.31 -3.63
C VAL A 87 26.12 4.39 -4.76
N ASP A 88 26.36 4.84 -5.98
CA ASP A 88 26.18 4.04 -7.20
C ASP A 88 27.19 4.51 -8.26
N PRO A 89 27.78 3.59 -9.04
CA PRO A 89 28.64 3.96 -10.17
C PRO A 89 27.84 4.47 -11.37
N ASP A 90 26.52 4.23 -11.43
CA ASP A 90 25.65 4.73 -12.50
C ASP A 90 25.05 6.11 -12.13
N PRO A 91 25.37 7.18 -12.90
CA PRO A 91 24.78 8.50 -12.68
C PRO A 91 23.25 8.51 -12.74
N LEU A 92 22.63 7.68 -13.60
CA LEU A 92 21.17 7.63 -13.73
C LEU A 92 20.53 7.09 -12.46
N SER A 93 21.10 6.03 -11.87
CA SER A 93 20.68 5.50 -10.57
C SER A 93 20.69 6.56 -9.47
N ILE A 94 21.73 7.40 -9.41
CA ILE A 94 21.82 8.51 -8.46
C ILE A 94 20.74 9.56 -8.71
N ASP A 95 20.56 9.99 -9.95
CA ASP A 95 19.59 11.04 -10.28
C ASP A 95 18.15 10.57 -10.05
N VAL A 96 17.82 9.33 -10.41
CA VAL A 96 16.51 8.73 -10.14
C VAL A 96 16.27 8.60 -8.64
N THR A 97 17.24 8.14 -7.86
CA THR A 97 17.10 8.01 -6.40
C THR A 97 16.90 9.37 -5.73
N ARG A 98 17.70 10.37 -6.09
CA ARG A 98 17.54 11.75 -5.61
C ARG A 98 16.19 12.33 -6.01
N TYR A 99 15.76 12.12 -7.25
CA TYR A 99 14.45 12.55 -7.74
C TYR A 99 13.31 11.93 -6.92
N ARG A 100 13.37 10.63 -6.61
CA ARG A 100 12.37 9.97 -5.75
C ARG A 100 12.32 10.59 -4.36
N PHE A 101 13.47 10.79 -3.72
CA PHE A 101 13.52 11.46 -2.42
C PHE A 101 12.93 12.87 -2.49
N TYR A 102 13.31 13.65 -3.51
CA TYR A 102 12.79 15.00 -3.73
C TYR A 102 11.26 15.01 -3.92
N THR A 103 10.72 14.17 -4.80
CA THR A 103 9.28 14.10 -5.08
C THR A 103 8.44 13.63 -3.89
N LEU A 104 9.01 12.80 -3.01
CA LEU A 104 8.40 12.38 -1.76
C LEU A 104 8.62 13.37 -0.61
N GLY A 105 9.35 14.47 -0.83
CA GLY A 105 9.65 15.46 0.21
C GLY A 105 10.63 14.96 1.29
N LEU A 106 11.39 13.91 1.01
CA LEU A 106 12.32 13.29 1.95
C LEU A 106 13.65 14.06 2.00
N THR A 107 14.00 14.59 3.17
CA THR A 107 15.21 15.43 3.32
C THR A 107 16.44 14.66 3.86
N CYS A 108 16.27 13.40 4.23
CA CYS A 108 17.22 12.55 4.96
C CYS A 108 18.03 11.59 4.07
N GLY A 109 18.14 11.90 2.78
CA GLY A 109 18.79 11.06 1.78
C GLY A 109 20.01 11.74 1.17
N HIS A 110 21.15 11.06 1.21
CA HIS A 110 22.43 11.59 0.76
C HIS A 110 23.06 10.63 -0.26
N PHE A 111 22.91 10.95 -1.54
CA PHE A 111 23.35 10.07 -2.64
C PHE A 111 24.47 10.70 -3.43
N ARG A 112 25.50 9.93 -3.82
CA ARG A 112 26.62 10.41 -4.64
C ARG A 112 27.11 9.36 -5.64
N LEU A 113 27.63 9.82 -6.77
CA LEU A 113 28.36 8.97 -7.70
C LEU A 113 29.63 8.46 -7.02
N GLY A 114 29.95 7.16 -7.16
CA GLY A 114 31.17 6.60 -6.60
C GLY A 114 31.38 5.13 -6.88
N ASP A 115 32.59 4.65 -6.56
CA ASP A 115 32.98 3.25 -6.67
C ASP A 115 32.30 2.41 -5.57
N LEU A 116 32.06 1.12 -5.82
CA LEU A 116 31.43 0.17 -4.88
C LEU A 116 32.44 -0.48 -3.89
N VAL A 117 33.74 -0.30 -4.11
CA VAL A 117 34.84 -0.96 -3.38
C VAL A 117 35.65 0.04 -2.57
N ILE A 118 35.76 1.30 -3.00
CA ILE A 118 36.56 2.31 -2.29
C ILE A 118 35.71 3.55 -2.05
N HIS A 119 35.49 3.86 -0.77
CA HIS A 119 34.71 5.01 -0.35
C HIS A 119 35.57 6.03 0.40
N PRO A 120 35.38 7.34 0.15
CA PRO A 120 36.11 8.39 0.85
C PRO A 120 35.67 8.57 2.31
N ASP A 121 34.63 7.88 2.77
CA ASP A 121 34.12 8.04 4.13
C ASP A 121 35.08 7.46 5.17
N PRO A 122 35.15 8.05 6.37
CA PRO A 122 35.93 7.51 7.48
C PRO A 122 35.46 6.12 7.92
N ASP A 123 36.34 5.39 8.60
CA ASP A 123 35.98 4.14 9.25
C ASP A 123 34.88 4.35 10.31
N ASN A 124 34.05 3.33 10.54
CA ASN A 124 33.05 3.29 11.61
C ASN A 124 32.01 4.44 11.53
N CYS A 125 31.57 4.81 10.34
CA CYS A 125 30.66 5.92 10.10
C CYS A 125 29.18 5.55 10.20
N PHE A 126 28.80 4.33 9.84
CA PHE A 126 27.39 3.95 9.72
C PHE A 126 26.95 2.89 10.73
N ASP A 127 25.71 3.00 11.21
CA ASP A 127 25.12 2.00 12.11
C ASP A 127 24.81 0.70 11.36
N SER A 128 24.56 0.79 10.06
CA SER A 128 24.42 -0.36 9.17
C SER A 128 24.90 -0.09 7.74
N VAL A 129 25.33 -1.14 7.06
CA VAL A 129 25.67 -1.14 5.63
C VAL A 129 24.83 -2.20 4.91
N VAL A 130 24.28 -1.87 3.75
CA VAL A 130 23.36 -2.73 3.00
C VAL A 130 23.86 -2.94 1.59
N LEU A 131 23.89 -4.21 1.17
CA LEU A 131 24.40 -4.73 -0.09
C LEU A 131 23.33 -5.61 -0.74
N VAL A 132 22.48 -5.03 -1.60
CA VAL A 132 21.38 -5.76 -2.26
C VAL A 132 21.59 -5.76 -3.77
N ASP A 133 21.65 -6.96 -4.36
CA ASP A 133 21.87 -7.17 -5.79
C ASP A 133 23.20 -6.53 -6.30
N VAL A 134 24.20 -6.50 -5.41
CA VAL A 134 25.55 -5.94 -5.66
C VAL A 134 26.56 -7.03 -5.95
N LEU A 135 26.69 -8.01 -5.05
CA LEU A 135 27.79 -8.98 -5.08
C LEU A 135 27.75 -9.90 -6.29
N ASP A 136 26.56 -10.11 -6.87
CA ASP A 136 26.35 -10.86 -8.11
C ASP A 136 26.82 -10.11 -9.37
N ARG A 137 27.05 -8.79 -9.26
CA ARG A 137 27.33 -7.90 -10.40
C ARG A 137 28.75 -7.35 -10.43
N VAL A 138 29.56 -7.70 -9.45
CA VAL A 138 30.95 -7.21 -9.32
C VAL A 138 31.97 -8.33 -9.56
N PRO A 139 33.13 -8.01 -10.14
CA PRO A 139 34.18 -9.00 -10.38
C PRO A 139 34.88 -9.46 -9.08
N ASP A 140 34.91 -8.62 -8.04
CA ASP A 140 35.53 -8.93 -6.75
C ASP A 140 34.59 -8.62 -5.56
N PRO A 141 33.70 -9.56 -5.21
CA PRO A 141 32.79 -9.42 -4.07
C PRO A 141 33.50 -9.31 -2.72
N SER A 142 34.72 -9.86 -2.60
CA SER A 142 35.47 -9.89 -1.35
C SER A 142 35.87 -8.47 -0.92
N SER A 143 36.36 -7.67 -1.87
CA SER A 143 36.77 -6.30 -1.60
C SER A 143 35.59 -5.39 -1.24
N VAL A 144 34.41 -5.59 -1.83
CA VAL A 144 33.17 -4.88 -1.45
C VAL A 144 32.78 -5.20 0.01
N LEU A 145 32.87 -6.48 0.42
CA LEU A 145 32.56 -6.88 1.80
C LEU A 145 33.55 -6.29 2.81
N GLN A 146 34.85 -6.30 2.49
CA GLN A 146 35.88 -5.72 3.35
C GLN A 146 35.68 -4.21 3.54
N GLU A 147 35.29 -3.51 2.48
CA GLU A 147 34.97 -2.08 2.56
C GLU A 147 33.70 -1.82 3.38
N ALA A 148 32.64 -2.63 3.22
CA ALA A 148 31.45 -2.54 4.07
C ALA A 148 31.78 -2.72 5.57
N GLN A 149 32.71 -3.62 5.91
CA GLN A 149 33.21 -3.79 7.28
C GLN A 149 34.05 -2.61 7.78
N ARG A 150 34.77 -1.92 6.89
CA ARG A 150 35.50 -0.70 7.25
C ARG A 150 34.53 0.40 7.67
N LEU A 151 33.45 0.58 6.91
CA LEU A 151 32.45 1.63 7.09
C LEU A 151 31.54 1.42 8.31
N VAL A 152 31.14 0.19 8.62
CA VAL A 152 30.19 -0.08 9.70
C VAL A 152 30.82 0.11 11.09
N LYS A 153 30.05 0.69 12.02
CA LYS A 153 30.45 0.86 13.43
C LYS A 153 30.64 -0.49 14.13
N PRO A 154 31.45 -0.55 15.20
CA PRO A 154 31.48 -1.68 16.12
C PRO A 154 30.09 -2.08 16.60
N GLY A 155 29.74 -3.37 16.48
CA GLY A 155 28.40 -3.88 16.82
C GLY A 155 27.29 -3.51 15.82
N GLY A 156 27.63 -2.76 14.75
CA GLY A 156 26.73 -2.47 13.65
C GLY A 156 26.51 -3.68 12.75
N ARG A 157 25.65 -3.51 11.73
CA ARG A 157 25.17 -4.61 10.90
C ARG A 157 25.57 -4.44 9.43
N ILE A 158 25.95 -5.55 8.80
CA ILE A 158 26.08 -5.64 7.34
C ILE A 158 24.97 -6.57 6.85
N LEU A 159 24.13 -6.07 5.95
CA LEU A 159 23.03 -6.82 5.36
C LEU A 159 23.35 -7.12 3.90
N VAL A 160 23.27 -8.38 3.52
CA VAL A 160 23.62 -8.85 2.16
C VAL A 160 22.47 -9.66 1.60
N SER A 161 22.07 -9.39 0.36
CA SER A 161 21.07 -10.19 -0.36
C SER A 161 21.39 -10.28 -1.85
N ILE A 162 21.40 -11.50 -2.39
CA ILE A 162 21.66 -11.79 -3.81
C ILE A 162 20.75 -12.92 -4.32
N PRO A 163 20.52 -13.04 -5.65
CA PRO A 163 19.66 -14.08 -6.19
C PRO A 163 20.19 -15.49 -5.89
N ASP A 164 19.31 -16.41 -5.46
CA ASP A 164 19.62 -17.85 -5.30
C ASP A 164 19.57 -18.60 -6.66
N SER A 165 20.08 -17.96 -7.71
CA SER A 165 20.05 -18.46 -9.07
C SER A 165 20.93 -17.67 -10.04
N TYR A 166 22.01 -17.04 -9.56
CA TYR A 166 22.87 -16.29 -10.49
C TYR A 166 23.70 -17.24 -11.37
N TRP A 167 23.32 -17.32 -12.66
CA TRP A 167 23.94 -18.20 -13.64
C TRP A 167 24.94 -17.45 -14.52
N VAL A 168 26.14 -17.99 -14.69
CA VAL A 168 27.01 -17.57 -15.79
C VAL A 168 26.56 -18.32 -17.06
N THR A 169 26.29 -17.59 -18.14
CA THR A 169 26.00 -18.19 -19.46
C THR A 169 27.23 -18.93 -20.00
N ARG A 170 27.29 -20.23 -19.71
CA ARG A 170 28.17 -21.26 -20.28
C ARG A 170 27.29 -22.45 -20.71
N PRO A 171 27.79 -23.39 -21.53
CA PRO A 171 27.01 -24.54 -22.02
C PRO A 171 26.26 -25.33 -20.93
N GLU A 172 26.79 -25.30 -19.71
CA GLU A 172 26.32 -26.09 -18.55
C GLU A 172 25.35 -25.34 -17.61
N LYS A 173 25.15 -24.01 -17.73
CA LYS A 173 24.53 -23.14 -16.68
C LYS A 173 25.02 -23.49 -15.26
N ILE A 174 26.10 -22.87 -14.79
CA ILE A 174 26.62 -23.08 -13.42
C ILE A 174 26.15 -21.92 -12.52
N SER A 175 25.49 -22.24 -11.41
CA SER A 175 25.18 -21.27 -10.36
C SER A 175 26.43 -21.07 -9.48
N ILE A 176 26.90 -19.82 -9.37
CA ILE A 176 28.10 -19.49 -8.59
C ILE A 176 27.77 -19.14 -7.13
N PHE A 177 26.56 -18.64 -6.88
CA PHE A 177 26.06 -18.33 -5.55
C PHE A 177 25.06 -19.41 -5.14
N THR A 178 25.60 -20.41 -4.45
CA THR A 178 24.83 -21.39 -3.68
C THR A 178 24.87 -20.96 -2.21
N LYS A 179 23.94 -21.48 -1.39
CA LYS A 179 23.98 -21.27 0.07
C LYS A 179 25.37 -21.54 0.68
N GLN A 180 26.09 -22.56 0.19
CA GLN A 180 27.42 -22.91 0.67
C GLN A 180 28.49 -21.90 0.25
N THR A 181 28.52 -21.50 -1.02
CA THR A 181 29.51 -20.53 -1.53
C THR A 181 29.26 -19.13 -0.98
N PHE A 182 27.98 -18.75 -0.79
CA PHE A 182 27.59 -17.50 -0.14
C PHE A 182 28.04 -17.44 1.33
N LEU A 183 27.74 -18.48 2.12
CA LEU A 183 28.21 -18.55 3.51
C LEU A 183 29.73 -18.51 3.63
N LYS A 184 30.43 -19.21 2.73
CA LYS A 184 31.89 -19.21 2.67
C LYS A 184 32.41 -17.79 2.42
N LEU A 185 31.87 -17.11 1.40
CA LEU A 185 32.27 -15.75 1.04
C LEU A 185 32.10 -14.77 2.22
N LEU A 186 30.97 -14.83 2.93
CA LEU A 186 30.73 -13.97 4.10
C LEU A 186 31.72 -14.25 5.23
N ARG A 187 31.94 -15.52 5.59
CA ARG A 187 32.81 -15.91 6.72
C ARG A 187 34.29 -15.66 6.46
N GLU A 188 34.73 -15.70 5.20
CA GLU A 188 36.13 -15.44 4.84
C GLU A 188 36.47 -13.94 4.79
N ASN A 189 35.46 -13.07 4.66
CA ASN A 189 35.68 -11.63 4.47
C ASN A 189 35.14 -10.73 5.60
N LEU A 190 34.21 -11.23 6.42
CA LEU A 190 33.60 -10.49 7.52
C LEU A 190 33.90 -11.15 8.87
N ASN A 191 34.31 -10.32 9.83
CA ASN A 191 34.49 -10.66 11.23
C ASN A 191 33.21 -10.36 11.99
N GLY A 192 32.41 -11.38 12.24
CA GLY A 192 31.16 -11.21 12.97
C GLY A 192 30.29 -12.45 12.97
N THR A 193 29.14 -12.32 13.63
CA THR A 193 28.13 -13.37 13.68
C THR A 193 27.23 -13.29 12.46
N VAL A 194 27.26 -14.32 11.61
CA VAL A 194 26.44 -14.44 10.40
C VAL A 194 25.14 -15.18 10.71
N THR A 195 24.01 -14.53 10.43
CA THR A 195 22.67 -15.12 10.49
C THR A 195 22.06 -15.13 9.10
N LEU A 196 21.68 -16.31 8.60
CA LEU A 196 20.95 -16.43 7.34
C LEU A 196 19.47 -16.08 7.54
N LEU A 197 18.87 -15.45 6.54
CA LEU A 197 17.45 -15.16 6.49
C LEU A 197 16.76 -16.16 5.58
N ASP A 198 15.51 -16.50 5.92
CA ASP A 198 14.65 -17.24 5.02
C ASP A 198 14.05 -16.26 4.00
N SER A 199 14.33 -16.46 2.73
CA SER A 199 13.88 -15.57 1.65
C SER A 199 13.73 -16.40 0.38
N GLU A 200 12.50 -16.58 -0.08
CA GLU A 200 12.21 -17.45 -1.21
C GLU A 200 12.89 -16.93 -2.50
N GLY A 201 13.81 -17.71 -3.06
CA GLY A 201 14.57 -17.34 -4.26
C GLY A 201 15.77 -16.43 -4.03
N TRP A 202 16.12 -16.14 -2.76
CA TRP A 202 17.17 -15.19 -2.39
C TRP A 202 18.11 -15.75 -1.33
N LEU A 203 19.41 -15.50 -1.50
CA LEU A 203 20.43 -15.76 -0.47
C LEU A 203 20.64 -14.46 0.31
N SER A 204 20.02 -14.40 1.50
CA SER A 204 20.04 -13.21 2.37
C SER A 204 20.71 -13.51 3.71
N ALA A 205 21.47 -12.55 4.24
CA ALA A 205 22.13 -12.66 5.54
C ALA A 205 22.27 -11.31 6.25
N VAL A 206 22.26 -11.36 7.58
CA VAL A 206 22.71 -10.26 8.45
C VAL A 206 23.98 -10.69 9.16
N VAL A 207 24.99 -9.82 9.14
CA VAL A 207 26.24 -9.99 9.87
C VAL A 207 26.34 -8.91 10.92
N VAL A 208 26.36 -9.30 12.19
CA VAL A 208 26.66 -8.39 13.31
C VAL A 208 28.16 -8.36 13.47
N VAL A 209 28.78 -7.19 13.27
CA VAL A 209 30.24 -7.07 13.15
C VAL A 209 30.92 -6.97 14.51
N ASP A 210 31.84 -7.89 14.76
CA ASP A 210 32.67 -7.96 15.96
C ASP A 210 33.96 -7.16 15.73
N LYS A 211 33.88 -5.84 15.89
CA LYS A 211 35.02 -4.91 15.71
C LYS A 211 35.44 -4.29 17.04
N LEU A 212 36.75 -4.25 17.29
CA LEU A 212 37.35 -3.48 18.38
C LEU A 212 37.69 -2.07 17.86
N GLY A 213 37.21 -1.01 18.52
CA GLY A 213 37.55 0.37 18.16
C GLY A 213 36.59 1.41 18.74
N GLU A 214 37.03 2.66 18.80
CA GLU A 214 36.18 3.79 19.18
C GLU A 214 35.29 4.24 18.02
N THR A 215 34.03 4.61 18.33
CA THR A 215 33.11 5.28 17.41
C THR A 215 33.48 6.76 17.26
N ASN A 216 34.57 7.07 16.55
CA ASN A 216 35.01 8.46 16.33
C ASN A 216 34.70 8.96 14.92
N CYS A 217 33.55 8.58 14.36
CA CYS A 217 33.14 9.17 13.09
C CYS A 217 32.49 10.55 13.33
N PRO A 218 32.94 11.61 12.64
CA PRO A 218 32.23 12.88 12.64
C PRO A 218 30.83 12.69 12.02
N ASP A 219 29.86 13.49 12.46
CA ASP A 219 28.51 13.47 11.90
C ASP A 219 28.56 13.75 10.38
N VAL A 220 28.38 12.69 9.60
CA VAL A 220 28.47 12.71 8.12
C VAL A 220 27.37 13.57 7.50
N SER A 221 26.26 13.81 8.20
CA SER A 221 25.19 14.72 7.76
C SER A 221 25.65 16.18 7.69
N LEU A 222 26.70 16.56 8.43
CA LEU A 222 27.28 17.92 8.38
C LEU A 222 27.99 18.21 7.05
N TYR A 223 28.42 17.17 6.33
CA TYR A 223 29.16 17.29 5.08
C TYR A 223 28.28 17.14 3.84
N LEU A 224 27.05 16.65 4.01
CA LEU A 224 26.09 16.44 2.93
C LEU A 224 24.83 17.25 3.27
N LYS A 225 24.66 18.39 2.59
CA LYS A 225 23.49 19.23 2.85
C LYS A 225 22.22 18.47 2.44
N PRO A 226 21.24 18.32 3.35
CA PRO A 226 19.97 17.72 3.00
C PRO A 226 19.27 18.56 1.92
N PHE A 227 18.56 17.89 1.01
CA PHE A 227 17.60 18.58 0.15
C PHE A 227 16.44 19.05 1.03
N TYR A 228 16.38 20.36 1.32
CA TYR A 228 15.25 20.94 2.03
C TYR A 228 14.14 21.26 1.01
N VAL A 229 13.03 20.54 1.08
CA VAL A 229 11.79 20.95 0.41
C VAL A 229 10.98 21.73 1.44
N PRO A 230 10.83 23.06 1.30
CA PRO A 230 9.96 23.82 2.18
C PRO A 230 8.53 23.30 1.98
N CYS A 231 7.93 22.72 3.02
CA CYS A 231 6.48 22.59 3.05
C CYS A 231 5.90 24.00 3.16
N HIS A 232 5.19 24.45 2.12
CA HIS A 232 4.46 25.71 2.20
C HIS A 232 3.25 25.50 3.12
N GLY A 233 3.43 25.89 4.38
CA GLY A 233 2.47 25.65 5.45
C GLY A 233 2.89 24.47 6.32
N ASN A 234 2.87 24.68 7.62
CA ASN A 234 2.99 23.62 8.63
C ASN A 234 1.59 23.39 9.22
N PRO A 235 0.61 22.82 8.47
CA PRO A 235 -0.76 22.69 8.93
C PRO A 235 -0.91 21.65 10.04
N LEU A 236 -1.77 21.92 11.02
CA LEU A 236 -2.07 20.95 12.07
C LEU A 236 -2.72 19.69 11.47
N VAL A 237 -2.24 18.50 11.86
CA VAL A 237 -2.87 17.20 11.58
C VAL A 237 -3.52 16.67 12.85
N SER A 238 -4.82 16.35 12.81
CA SER A 238 -5.50 15.67 13.91
C SER A 238 -5.49 14.17 13.68
N ILE A 239 -4.85 13.43 14.58
CA ILE A 239 -4.79 11.98 14.57
C ILE A 239 -5.86 11.45 15.52
N ILE A 240 -6.77 10.63 15.02
CA ILE A 240 -7.90 10.10 15.79
C ILE A 240 -7.66 8.62 16.03
N VAL A 241 -7.59 8.24 17.29
CA VAL A 241 -7.33 6.86 17.73
C VAL A 241 -8.55 6.35 18.50
N PRO A 242 -9.53 5.72 17.82
CA PRO A 242 -10.62 5.04 18.53
C PRO A 242 -10.08 3.78 19.21
N THR A 243 -10.43 3.57 20.48
CA THR A 243 -9.97 2.40 21.24
C THR A 243 -11.07 1.77 22.09
N TYR A 244 -11.04 0.44 22.19
CA TYR A 244 -11.92 -0.34 23.05
C TYR A 244 -11.26 -1.67 23.46
N ASN A 245 -11.03 -1.86 24.76
CA ASN A 245 -10.46 -3.06 25.36
C ASN A 245 -9.13 -3.54 24.74
N ARG A 246 -8.20 -2.61 24.49
CA ARG A 246 -6.92 -2.85 23.80
C ARG A 246 -5.75 -2.15 24.49
N ALA A 247 -5.77 -2.06 25.82
CA ALA A 247 -4.76 -1.34 26.60
C ALA A 247 -3.30 -1.69 26.21
N SER A 248 -2.99 -2.96 25.97
CA SER A 248 -1.64 -3.42 25.60
C SER A 248 -1.19 -2.95 24.20
N LEU A 249 -2.11 -2.88 23.24
CA LEU A 249 -1.83 -2.50 21.85
C LEU A 249 -1.78 -0.98 21.68
N LEU A 250 -2.66 -0.27 22.40
CA LEU A 250 -2.76 1.18 22.33
C LEU A 250 -1.43 1.88 22.64
N LEU A 251 -0.66 1.39 23.61
CA LEU A 251 0.64 1.98 23.96
C LEU A 251 1.63 1.90 22.78
N ARG A 252 1.65 0.77 22.06
CA ARG A 252 2.50 0.58 20.88
C ARG A 252 2.11 1.58 19.79
N SER A 253 0.82 1.70 19.50
CA SER A 253 0.32 2.64 18.50
C SER A 253 0.63 4.09 18.89
N LEU A 254 0.33 4.51 20.12
CA LEU A 254 0.65 5.85 20.62
C LEU A 254 2.13 6.18 20.54
N THR A 255 3.01 5.24 20.91
CA THR A 255 4.46 5.41 20.81
C THR A 255 4.89 5.70 19.36
N SER A 256 4.30 5.01 18.38
CA SER A 256 4.58 5.25 16.96
C SER A 256 4.10 6.63 16.49
N LEU A 257 2.96 7.11 17.00
CA LEU A 257 2.43 8.44 16.70
C LEU A 257 3.28 9.55 17.32
N PHE A 258 3.77 9.34 18.55
CA PHE A 258 4.69 10.25 19.23
C PHE A 258 6.04 10.38 18.51
N ASN A 259 6.45 9.35 17.78
CA ASN A 259 7.71 9.30 17.04
C ASN A 259 7.59 9.81 15.59
N GLN A 260 6.44 10.35 15.17
CA GLN A 260 6.31 10.99 13.87
C GLN A 260 7.33 12.14 13.74
N THR A 261 8.01 12.23 12.59
CA THR A 261 8.97 13.30 12.29
C THR A 261 8.26 14.64 12.07
N TYR A 262 7.05 14.61 11.49
CA TYR A 262 6.16 15.76 11.41
C TYR A 262 5.60 16.11 12.80
N LYS A 263 5.93 17.29 13.32
CA LYS A 263 5.65 17.66 14.72
C LYS A 263 4.35 18.43 14.96
N ASN A 264 3.75 19.05 13.93
CA ASN A 264 2.52 19.81 14.12
C ASN A 264 1.28 18.90 14.11
N ILE A 265 1.17 18.07 15.14
CA ILE A 265 0.12 17.07 15.30
C ILE A 265 -0.65 17.31 16.60
N GLU A 266 -1.91 16.90 16.62
CA GLU A 266 -2.63 16.60 17.85
C GLU A 266 -3.13 15.17 17.80
N ILE A 267 -3.08 14.46 18.93
CA ILE A 267 -3.56 13.08 19.03
C ILE A 267 -4.81 13.09 19.89
N ILE A 268 -5.91 12.56 19.36
CA ILE A 268 -7.21 12.47 20.00
C ILE A 268 -7.53 10.99 20.20
N VAL A 269 -7.40 10.53 21.45
CA VAL A 269 -7.74 9.15 21.82
C VAL A 269 -9.20 9.13 22.26
N VAL A 270 -10.00 8.29 21.62
CA VAL A 270 -11.43 8.13 21.94
C VAL A 270 -11.66 6.75 22.53
N ASN A 271 -11.78 6.67 23.85
CA ASN A 271 -12.17 5.46 24.55
C ASN A 271 -13.68 5.21 24.40
N ASP A 272 -14.02 4.18 23.63
CA ASP A 272 -15.39 3.74 23.34
C ASP A 272 -15.90 2.77 24.43
N GLY A 273 -15.75 3.17 25.69
CA GLY A 273 -16.31 2.45 26.83
C GLY A 273 -15.52 1.22 27.28
N SER A 274 -14.19 1.24 27.17
CA SER A 274 -13.32 0.17 27.67
C SER A 274 -13.59 -0.16 29.15
N THR A 275 -13.46 -1.45 29.47
CA THR A 275 -13.56 -2.04 30.80
C THR A 275 -12.23 -2.62 31.31
N ASP A 276 -11.17 -2.53 30.50
CA ASP A 276 -9.80 -2.94 30.85
C ASP A 276 -8.98 -1.76 31.40
N SER A 277 -7.66 -1.95 31.54
CA SER A 277 -6.71 -0.94 32.00
C SER A 277 -6.40 0.17 30.97
N THR A 278 -7.26 0.42 29.96
CA THR A 278 -7.03 1.47 28.95
C THR A 278 -6.75 2.83 29.59
N GLU A 279 -7.51 3.21 30.62
CA GLU A 279 -7.32 4.49 31.33
C GLU A 279 -5.98 4.59 32.05
N GLU A 280 -5.52 3.49 32.65
CA GLU A 280 -4.22 3.43 33.32
C GLU A 280 -3.07 3.59 32.33
N VAL A 281 -3.19 3.00 31.14
CA VAL A 281 -2.18 3.09 30.06
C VAL A 281 -2.07 4.50 29.49
N VAL A 282 -3.19 5.22 29.34
CA VAL A 282 -3.16 6.59 28.76
C VAL A 282 -2.85 7.67 29.79
N ALA A 283 -3.05 7.42 31.08
CA ALA A 283 -2.86 8.40 32.15
C ALA A 283 -1.51 9.16 32.10
N PRO A 284 -0.36 8.50 31.81
CA PRO A 284 0.93 9.19 31.71
C PRO A 284 1.07 10.13 30.51
N TYR A 285 0.14 10.11 29.56
CA TYR A 285 0.23 10.84 28.29
C TYR A 285 -0.86 11.90 28.11
N LEU A 286 -1.68 12.17 29.14
CA LEU A 286 -2.81 13.11 29.08
C LEU A 286 -2.40 14.56 28.78
N ASP A 287 -1.13 14.91 28.97
CA ASP A 287 -0.54 16.20 28.58
C ASP A 287 -0.19 16.27 27.08
N ARG A 288 -0.04 15.11 26.43
CA ARG A 288 0.33 14.95 25.01
C ARG A 288 -0.83 14.54 24.11
N ILE A 289 -1.93 14.08 24.69
CA ILE A 289 -3.13 13.64 23.96
C ILE A 289 -4.37 14.39 24.46
N LYS A 290 -5.36 14.51 23.59
CA LYS A 290 -6.73 14.82 23.98
C LYS A 290 -7.49 13.51 24.19
N TYR A 291 -7.87 13.22 25.43
CA TYR A 291 -8.60 12.01 25.76
C TYR A 291 -10.11 12.28 25.82
N LEU A 292 -10.88 11.51 25.06
CA LEU A 292 -12.35 11.52 25.05
C LEU A 292 -12.86 10.16 25.52
N LYS A 293 -13.93 10.17 26.31
CA LYS A 293 -14.58 8.94 26.77
C LYS A 293 -16.07 8.98 26.42
N GLN A 294 -16.59 7.88 25.91
CA GLN A 294 -18.02 7.69 25.63
C GLN A 294 -18.47 6.28 26.01
N PRO A 295 -19.79 6.04 26.18
CA PRO A 295 -20.33 4.68 26.22
C PRO A 295 -20.04 3.94 24.91
N ASN A 296 -19.86 2.62 24.96
CA ASN A 296 -19.56 1.80 23.78
C ASN A 296 -20.66 1.92 22.71
N ARG A 297 -20.29 2.48 21.56
CA ARG A 297 -21.19 2.72 20.42
C ARG A 297 -20.58 2.27 19.08
N GLY A 298 -19.42 1.61 19.13
CA GLY A 298 -18.72 1.10 17.97
C GLY A 298 -17.72 2.11 17.40
N SER A 299 -16.74 1.56 16.68
CA SER A 299 -15.61 2.30 16.11
C SER A 299 -16.02 3.54 15.27
N PRO A 300 -17.03 3.49 14.37
CA PRO A 300 -17.44 4.68 13.62
C PRO A 300 -17.95 5.82 14.51
N SER A 301 -18.64 5.50 15.61
CA SER A 301 -19.13 6.51 16.56
C SER A 301 -17.97 7.18 17.29
N ALA A 302 -16.97 6.39 17.72
CA ALA A 302 -15.75 6.89 18.33
C ALA A 302 -14.91 7.74 17.35
N MET A 303 -14.77 7.30 16.09
CA MET A 303 -14.14 8.09 15.03
C MET A 303 -14.85 9.45 14.86
N ASN A 304 -16.18 9.45 14.74
CA ASN A 304 -16.96 10.68 14.59
C ASN A 304 -16.82 11.63 15.80
N ALA A 305 -16.76 11.11 17.02
CA ALA A 305 -16.50 11.92 18.22
C ALA A 305 -15.13 12.59 18.15
N GLY A 306 -14.09 11.87 17.73
CA GLY A 306 -12.77 12.44 17.50
C GLY A 306 -12.75 13.49 16.38
N ILE A 307 -13.45 13.27 15.27
CA ILE A 307 -13.50 14.19 14.12
C ILE A 307 -14.13 15.52 14.52
N LYS A 308 -15.18 15.49 15.35
CA LYS A 308 -15.83 16.72 15.86
C LYS A 308 -14.87 17.59 16.67
N GLU A 309 -13.97 16.95 17.43
CA GLU A 309 -13.01 17.61 18.31
C GLU A 309 -11.69 17.98 17.63
N ALA A 310 -11.44 17.45 16.42
CA ALA A 310 -10.26 17.74 15.60
C ALA A 310 -10.18 19.23 15.23
N ARG A 311 -9.01 19.85 15.36
CA ARG A 311 -8.73 21.25 14.94
C ARG A 311 -7.83 21.33 13.71
N GLY A 312 -7.24 20.20 13.32
CA GLY A 312 -6.33 20.08 12.18
C GLY A 312 -6.99 20.40 10.83
N LYS A 313 -6.17 20.91 9.91
CA LYS A 313 -6.53 21.03 8.49
C LYS A 313 -6.71 19.65 7.87
N TYR A 314 -5.93 18.68 8.34
CA TYR A 314 -6.00 17.28 7.95
C TYR A 314 -6.42 16.41 9.12
N VAL A 315 -7.09 15.31 8.80
CA VAL A 315 -7.53 14.29 9.73
C VAL A 315 -6.98 12.94 9.26
N TRP A 316 -6.41 12.22 10.22
CA TRP A 316 -5.93 10.85 10.03
C TRP A 316 -6.57 9.98 11.09
N VAL A 317 -7.38 9.02 10.68
CA VAL A 317 -7.90 7.98 11.57
C VAL A 317 -6.88 6.85 11.62
N PHE A 318 -6.42 6.49 12.82
CA PHE A 318 -5.40 5.46 13.00
C PHE A 318 -5.88 4.43 14.03
N ALA A 319 -5.74 3.15 13.69
CA ALA A 319 -6.16 2.07 14.58
C ALA A 319 -5.27 1.99 15.82
N ASP A 320 -5.84 1.52 16.93
CA ASP A 320 -5.16 1.38 18.22
C ASP A 320 -4.28 0.13 18.33
N ASP A 321 -4.17 -0.64 17.25
CA ASP A 321 -3.36 -1.84 17.13
C ASP A 321 -2.30 -1.80 16.02
N ASP A 322 -2.26 -0.75 15.21
CA ASP A 322 -1.29 -0.58 14.12
C ASP A 322 -0.06 0.23 14.55
N VAL A 323 1.01 0.21 13.74
CA VAL A 323 2.24 1.01 13.97
C VAL A 323 2.49 1.94 12.80
N ALA A 324 2.52 3.23 13.08
CA ALA A 324 2.84 4.24 12.07
C ALA A 324 4.35 4.31 11.82
N LEU A 325 4.73 4.37 10.55
CA LEU A 325 6.12 4.62 10.20
C LEU A 325 6.48 6.11 10.40
N PRO A 326 7.69 6.44 10.91
CA PRO A 326 8.01 7.78 11.41
C PRO A 326 7.75 8.95 10.45
N ARG A 327 7.96 8.73 9.14
CA ARG A 327 7.92 9.80 8.12
C ARG A 327 6.61 9.89 7.34
N LYS A 328 5.58 9.14 7.71
CA LYS A 328 4.28 9.13 7.00
C LYS A 328 3.75 10.55 6.75
N LEU A 329 3.62 11.36 7.80
CA LEU A 329 3.04 12.71 7.69
C LEU A 329 3.98 13.71 7.01
N GLU A 330 5.30 13.53 7.15
CA GLU A 330 6.32 14.32 6.47
C GLU A 330 6.20 14.20 4.94
N VAL A 331 5.87 13.00 4.45
CA VAL A 331 5.64 12.73 3.03
C VAL A 331 4.24 13.20 2.58
N GLN A 332 3.19 12.86 3.34
CA GLN A 332 1.83 13.04 2.85
C GLN A 332 1.31 14.47 2.91
N VAL A 333 1.71 15.26 3.92
CA VAL A 333 1.21 16.63 4.08
C VAL A 333 1.62 17.53 2.91
N PRO A 334 2.90 17.57 2.46
CA PRO A 334 3.29 18.37 1.31
C PRO A 334 2.59 17.96 0.00
N LEU A 335 2.43 16.65 -0.23
CA LEU A 335 1.73 16.14 -1.41
C LEU A 335 0.25 16.55 -1.44
N MET A 336 -0.39 16.61 -0.28
CA MET A 336 -1.75 17.12 -0.15
C MET A 336 -1.85 18.64 -0.37
N GLU A 337 -0.91 19.41 0.17
CA GLU A 337 -0.84 20.86 -0.09
C GLU A 337 -0.65 21.17 -1.58
N ALA A 338 0.16 20.38 -2.28
CA ALA A 338 0.45 20.56 -3.70
C ALA A 338 -0.69 20.13 -4.63
N SER A 339 -1.45 19.08 -4.28
CA SER A 339 -2.46 18.49 -5.15
C SER A 339 -3.86 19.09 -5.00
N GLY A 340 -4.22 19.52 -3.77
CA GLY A 340 -5.60 19.88 -3.45
C GLY A 340 -6.59 18.72 -3.49
N ALA A 341 -6.11 17.47 -3.47
CA ALA A 341 -6.90 16.25 -3.54
C ALA A 341 -7.86 16.07 -2.35
N GLY A 342 -8.86 15.20 -2.52
CA GLY A 342 -9.80 14.82 -1.48
C GLY A 342 -9.23 13.86 -0.44
N LEU A 343 -8.23 13.09 -0.85
CA LEU A 343 -7.58 12.06 -0.04
C LEU A 343 -6.21 11.74 -0.66
N ILE A 344 -5.25 11.41 0.20
CA ILE A 344 -4.01 10.71 -0.17
C ILE A 344 -3.98 9.36 0.53
N HIS A 345 -3.46 8.34 -0.14
CA HIS A 345 -3.12 7.05 0.46
C HIS A 345 -1.72 6.62 0.03
N SER A 346 -1.20 5.59 0.67
CA SER A 346 0.16 5.12 0.43
C SER A 346 0.33 3.64 0.74
N ALA A 347 1.56 3.16 0.72
CA ALA A 347 1.89 1.76 0.95
C ALA A 347 1.84 1.39 2.46
N ALA A 348 1.57 0.12 2.74
CA ALA A 348 1.58 -0.45 4.08
C ALA A 348 2.11 -1.89 4.07
N ILE A 349 2.56 -2.35 5.23
CA ILE A 349 3.04 -3.72 5.42
C ILE A 349 2.06 -4.43 6.32
N SER A 350 1.46 -5.51 5.84
CA SER A 350 0.69 -6.41 6.67
C SER A 350 1.63 -7.36 7.39
N VAL A 351 1.53 -7.42 8.72
CA VAL A 351 2.37 -8.28 9.58
C VAL A 351 1.54 -9.09 10.54
N ASN A 352 2.10 -10.17 11.08
CA ASN A 352 1.53 -10.87 12.23
C ASN A 352 1.98 -10.23 13.57
N GLU A 353 1.61 -10.86 14.69
CA GLU A 353 1.93 -10.37 16.04
C GLU A 353 3.45 -10.30 16.33
N ASN A 354 4.26 -11.07 15.61
CA ASN A 354 5.72 -11.11 15.72
C ASN A 354 6.44 -10.16 14.73
N PHE A 355 5.70 -9.30 14.02
CA PHE A 355 6.19 -8.46 12.92
C PHE A 355 6.69 -9.24 11.69
N GLU A 356 6.36 -10.52 11.56
CA GLU A 356 6.68 -11.27 10.33
C GLU A 356 5.79 -10.73 9.19
N VAL A 357 6.41 -10.42 8.06
CA VAL A 357 5.75 -9.81 6.91
C VAL A 357 4.89 -10.85 6.20
N ILE A 358 3.60 -10.52 6.05
CA ILE A 358 2.62 -11.34 5.34
C ILE A 358 2.44 -10.83 3.91
N HIS A 359 2.34 -9.51 3.75
CA HIS A 359 2.04 -8.88 2.46
C HIS A 359 2.47 -7.41 2.45
N VAL A 360 2.99 -6.92 1.32
CA VAL A 360 3.28 -5.50 1.12
C VAL A 360 2.22 -4.89 0.21
N TRP A 361 1.40 -4.01 0.77
CA TRP A 361 0.40 -3.25 0.04
C TRP A 361 1.05 -2.04 -0.61
N VAL A 362 1.09 -2.02 -1.94
CA VAL A 362 1.55 -0.88 -2.73
C VAL A 362 0.33 -0.19 -3.33
N PRO A 363 0.24 1.15 -3.27
CA PRO A 363 -0.90 1.85 -3.85
C PRO A 363 -0.83 1.76 -5.38
N ALA A 364 -1.95 1.39 -6.00
CA ALA A 364 -2.09 1.52 -7.44
C ALA A 364 -2.38 2.97 -7.81
N GLU A 365 -1.78 3.44 -8.91
CA GLU A 365 -2.13 4.74 -9.49
C GLU A 365 -3.39 4.58 -10.36
N PHE A 366 -4.40 5.40 -10.06
CA PHE A 366 -5.63 5.42 -10.84
C PHE A 366 -5.80 6.78 -11.50
N SER A 367 -6.24 6.77 -12.76
CA SER A 367 -6.68 7.99 -13.41
C SER A 367 -7.96 8.52 -12.74
N PRO A 368 -8.24 9.83 -12.81
CA PRO A 368 -9.52 10.37 -12.34
C PRO A 368 -10.75 9.69 -12.96
N ASP A 369 -10.62 9.18 -14.19
CA ASP A 369 -11.70 8.50 -14.91
C ASP A 369 -11.90 7.04 -14.45
N SER A 370 -10.89 6.41 -13.82
CA SER A 370 -10.90 4.98 -13.47
C SER A 370 -10.99 4.69 -11.98
N ILE A 371 -10.68 5.65 -11.11
CA ILE A 371 -10.65 5.42 -9.65
C ILE A 371 -12.01 4.99 -9.09
N MET A 372 -13.11 5.62 -9.54
CA MET A 372 -14.44 5.30 -9.03
C MET A 372 -14.83 3.86 -9.39
N GLU A 373 -14.59 3.46 -10.63
CA GLU A 373 -14.82 2.08 -11.05
C GLU A 373 -13.94 1.10 -10.27
N ALA A 374 -12.66 1.41 -10.09
CA ALA A 374 -11.73 0.57 -9.35
C ALA A 374 -12.19 0.38 -7.89
N GLU A 375 -12.65 1.46 -7.25
CA GLU A 375 -13.19 1.44 -5.89
C GLU A 375 -14.51 0.65 -5.81
N LEU A 376 -15.40 0.74 -6.79
CA LEU A 376 -16.63 -0.07 -6.81
C LEU A 376 -16.35 -1.58 -6.95
N LEU A 377 -15.29 -1.94 -7.67
CA LEU A 377 -14.86 -3.33 -7.85
C LEU A 377 -14.20 -3.92 -6.59
N GLY A 378 -13.58 -3.09 -5.75
CA GLY A 378 -13.01 -3.49 -4.47
C GLY A 378 -12.38 -2.29 -3.75
N ASN A 379 -12.37 -2.32 -2.41
CA ASN A 379 -11.80 -1.25 -1.59
C ASN A 379 -10.30 -1.09 -1.88
N ARG A 380 -9.89 0.05 -2.44
CA ARG A 380 -8.50 0.32 -2.85
C ARG A 380 -7.67 1.03 -1.80
N PHE A 381 -8.30 1.48 -0.72
CA PHE A 381 -7.65 2.30 0.29
C PHE A 381 -7.55 1.57 1.60
N PHE A 382 -6.39 1.71 2.23
CA PHE A 382 -6.12 1.09 3.50
C PHE A 382 -6.10 2.16 4.59
N THR A 383 -7.04 2.07 5.52
CA THR A 383 -7.27 3.09 6.55
C THR A 383 -6.00 3.67 7.19
N PRO A 384 -5.00 2.88 7.65
CA PRO A 384 -3.81 3.47 8.28
C PRO A 384 -2.96 4.34 7.34
N THR A 385 -3.09 4.17 6.02
CA THR A 385 -2.32 4.91 5.02
C THR A 385 -3.02 6.19 4.57
N VAL A 386 -4.29 6.37 4.89
CA VAL A 386 -5.10 7.48 4.38
C VAL A 386 -4.93 8.76 5.21
N LEU A 387 -4.86 9.91 4.53
CA LEU A 387 -4.96 11.25 5.11
C LEU A 387 -6.00 12.06 4.34
N VAL A 388 -6.92 12.71 5.06
CA VAL A 388 -8.08 13.41 4.47
C VAL A 388 -8.11 14.87 4.94
N PRO A 389 -8.35 15.87 4.06
CA PRO A 389 -8.61 17.24 4.48
C PRO A 389 -9.90 17.33 5.29
N LYS A 390 -9.90 18.06 6.40
CA LYS A 390 -11.09 18.26 7.22
C LYS A 390 -12.25 18.88 6.44
N LYS A 391 -11.96 19.76 5.46
CA LYS A 391 -12.97 20.35 4.56
C LYS A 391 -13.72 19.29 3.73
N VAL A 392 -13.04 18.20 3.35
CA VAL A 392 -13.64 17.10 2.58
C VAL A 392 -14.58 16.31 3.48
N ILE A 393 -14.16 16.03 4.71
CA ILE A 393 -15.01 15.40 5.73
C ILE A 393 -16.29 16.21 5.97
N GLN A 394 -16.18 17.54 6.03
CA GLN A 394 -17.33 18.43 6.18
C GLN A 394 -18.28 18.39 4.97
N ASP A 395 -17.76 18.19 3.76
CA ASP A 395 -18.55 18.12 2.53
C ASP A 395 -19.22 16.74 2.33
N VAL A 396 -18.47 15.66 2.50
CA VAL A 396 -18.97 14.29 2.26
C VAL A 396 -19.78 13.75 3.44
N GLY A 397 -19.65 14.36 4.62
CA GLY A 397 -20.29 13.95 5.86
C GLY A 397 -19.50 12.91 6.65
N MET A 398 -19.92 12.69 7.91
CA MET A 398 -19.27 11.79 8.87
C MET A 398 -19.39 10.30 8.49
N TYR A 399 -18.73 9.41 9.24
CA TYR A 399 -18.91 7.96 9.09
C TYR A 399 -20.35 7.56 9.45
N ASP A 400 -20.92 6.59 8.73
CA ASP A 400 -22.23 6.03 9.07
C ASP A 400 -22.11 5.11 10.29
N GLU A 401 -22.63 5.54 11.43
CA GLU A 401 -22.51 4.80 12.70
C GLU A 401 -23.23 3.45 12.70
N ARG A 402 -24.05 3.16 11.69
CA ARG A 402 -24.69 1.86 11.51
C ARG A 402 -23.75 0.82 10.91
N LEU A 403 -22.68 1.25 10.23
CA LEU A 403 -21.70 0.37 9.60
C LEU A 403 -20.59 0.04 10.59
N ILE A 404 -20.76 -0.98 11.44
CA ILE A 404 -19.67 -1.39 12.36
C ILE A 404 -18.51 -2.10 11.64
N ARG A 405 -18.67 -2.40 10.36
CA ARG A 405 -17.67 -2.97 9.46
C ARG A 405 -17.85 -2.38 8.05
N ALA A 406 -16.75 -2.31 7.29
CA ALA A 406 -16.70 -1.69 5.96
C ALA A 406 -17.11 -0.20 5.96
N GLN A 407 -17.06 0.46 7.12
CA GLN A 407 -17.34 1.88 7.27
C GLN A 407 -16.38 2.75 6.47
N ASP A 408 -15.12 2.30 6.35
CA ASP A 408 -14.09 2.93 5.54
C ASP A 408 -14.45 2.83 4.06
N TYR A 409 -14.96 1.69 3.61
CA TYR A 409 -15.36 1.50 2.22
C TYR A 409 -16.51 2.45 1.79
N ASP A 410 -17.57 2.60 2.59
CA ASP A 410 -18.60 3.65 2.33
C ASP A 410 -17.98 5.05 2.27
N TYR A 411 -17.02 5.31 3.15
CA TYR A 411 -16.38 6.61 3.26
C TYR A 411 -15.54 6.95 2.03
N TRP A 412 -14.73 6.00 1.55
CA TRP A 412 -13.88 6.17 0.38
C TRP A 412 -14.69 6.33 -0.89
N ILE A 413 -15.75 5.55 -1.09
CA ILE A 413 -16.68 5.71 -2.23
C ILE A 413 -17.24 7.14 -2.26
N ARG A 414 -17.64 7.69 -1.11
CA ARG A 414 -18.17 9.07 -1.04
C ARG A 414 -17.13 10.13 -1.38
N ILE A 415 -15.87 9.93 -0.97
CA ILE A 415 -14.78 10.86 -1.28
C ILE A 415 -14.40 10.78 -2.75
N VAL A 416 -14.13 9.58 -3.27
CA VAL A 416 -13.74 9.33 -4.67
C VAL A 416 -14.80 9.84 -5.65
N HIS A 417 -16.07 9.73 -5.29
CA HIS A 417 -17.17 10.25 -6.10
C HIS A 417 -17.13 11.78 -6.30
N ARG A 418 -16.52 12.53 -5.38
CA ARG A 418 -16.54 14.01 -5.39
C ARG A 418 -15.18 14.66 -5.61
N TYR A 419 -14.10 13.96 -5.29
CA TYR A 419 -12.77 14.54 -5.28
C TYR A 419 -11.76 13.63 -5.97
N PRO A 420 -10.75 14.20 -6.66
CA PRO A 420 -9.59 13.43 -7.07
C PRO A 420 -8.84 12.92 -5.85
N VAL A 421 -8.17 11.79 -6.01
CA VAL A 421 -7.31 11.17 -5.00
C VAL A 421 -5.89 11.07 -5.54
N ILE A 422 -4.91 11.01 -4.64
CA ILE A 422 -3.51 10.79 -5.02
C ILE A 422 -2.92 9.64 -4.20
N ALA A 423 -1.93 8.97 -4.79
CA ALA A 423 -1.15 7.92 -4.15
C ALA A 423 0.27 8.42 -3.87
N ALA A 424 0.87 7.97 -2.77
CA ALA A 424 2.30 8.09 -2.52
C ALA A 424 2.93 6.70 -2.45
N ASP A 425 3.91 6.45 -3.33
CA ASP A 425 4.76 5.26 -3.33
C ASP A 425 5.75 5.30 -2.14
N TYR A 426 5.21 5.23 -0.92
CA TYR A 426 5.93 5.32 0.34
C TYR A 426 5.28 4.47 1.43
N LEU A 427 6.06 3.64 2.12
CA LEU A 427 5.57 2.83 3.23
C LEU A 427 5.24 3.73 4.42
N CYS A 428 4.04 3.58 4.97
CA CYS A 428 3.53 4.49 6.00
C CYS A 428 3.07 3.81 7.28
N ALA A 429 2.82 2.50 7.26
CA ALA A 429 2.36 1.79 8.43
C ALA A 429 2.63 0.29 8.35
N PHE A 430 2.78 -0.32 9.52
CA PHE A 430 2.50 -1.72 9.76
C PHE A 430 1.04 -1.90 10.15
N TYR A 431 0.36 -2.79 9.47
CA TYR A 431 -0.97 -3.27 9.79
C TYR A 431 -0.91 -4.66 10.39
N PHE A 432 -1.44 -4.82 11.58
CA PHE A 432 -1.36 -6.09 12.29
C PHE A 432 -2.56 -6.97 11.97
N GLN A 433 -2.31 -8.15 11.40
CA GLN A 433 -3.33 -9.19 11.28
C GLN A 433 -3.47 -9.93 12.61
N HIS A 434 -4.68 -9.93 13.15
CA HIS A 434 -5.01 -10.61 14.40
C HIS A 434 -6.00 -11.72 14.12
N THR A 435 -5.85 -12.83 14.84
CA THR A 435 -6.74 -14.01 14.80
C THR A 435 -7.91 -13.92 15.79
N GLY A 436 -7.91 -12.91 16.66
CA GLY A 436 -8.97 -12.68 17.65
C GLY A 436 -10.34 -12.35 17.04
N ALA A 437 -11.37 -12.47 17.87
CA ALA A 437 -12.74 -12.14 17.50
C ALA A 437 -12.87 -10.68 17.01
N ARG A 438 -13.80 -10.45 16.09
CA ARG A 438 -14.09 -9.16 15.46
C ARG A 438 -15.52 -8.72 15.77
N GLY A 439 -15.83 -7.44 15.56
CA GLY A 439 -17.17 -6.90 15.73
C GLY A 439 -17.32 -6.01 16.96
N SER A 440 -18.56 -5.65 17.27
CA SER A 440 -18.89 -4.84 18.45
C SER A 440 -18.98 -5.70 19.71
N SER A 441 -19.10 -5.06 20.87
CA SER A 441 -19.33 -5.75 22.15
C SER A 441 -20.62 -6.59 22.16
N PHE A 442 -21.61 -6.26 21.33
CA PHE A 442 -22.91 -6.95 21.26
C PHE A 442 -23.10 -7.85 20.03
N ASP A 443 -22.18 -7.82 19.05
CA ASP A 443 -22.17 -8.69 17.84
C ASP A 443 -20.72 -9.08 17.51
N SER A 444 -20.10 -9.86 18.41
CA SER A 444 -18.75 -10.39 18.23
C SER A 444 -18.79 -11.70 17.42
N PHE A 445 -17.86 -11.89 16.49
CA PHE A 445 -17.76 -13.07 15.64
C PHE A 445 -16.31 -13.51 15.40
N ASP A 446 -16.12 -14.79 15.09
CA ASP A 446 -14.82 -15.37 14.79
C ASP A 446 -14.22 -14.84 13.48
N VAL A 447 -12.88 -14.76 13.41
CA VAL A 447 -12.15 -14.25 12.25
C VAL A 447 -12.49 -14.98 10.94
N SER A 448 -12.83 -16.27 11.00
CA SER A 448 -13.27 -17.06 9.84
C SER A 448 -14.53 -16.51 9.16
N ASN A 449 -15.38 -15.80 9.91
CA ASN A 449 -16.62 -15.20 9.42
C ASN A 449 -16.47 -13.77 8.89
N VAL A 450 -15.24 -13.21 8.90
CA VAL A 450 -14.99 -11.82 8.46
C VAL A 450 -15.53 -11.53 7.07
N ALA A 451 -15.28 -12.39 6.09
CA ALA A 451 -15.74 -12.14 4.72
C ALA A 451 -17.27 -12.14 4.62
N LYS A 452 -17.93 -13.09 5.30
CA LYS A 452 -19.40 -13.16 5.33
C LYS A 452 -19.99 -11.91 5.97
N LYS A 453 -19.47 -11.50 7.12
CA LYS A 453 -19.92 -10.29 7.82
C LYS A 453 -19.64 -9.04 6.99
N THR A 454 -18.46 -8.90 6.38
CA THR A 454 -18.15 -7.77 5.48
C THR A 454 -19.17 -7.69 4.34
N LEU A 455 -19.53 -8.82 3.73
CA LEU A 455 -20.52 -8.88 2.65
C LEU A 455 -21.90 -8.36 3.07
N GLU A 456 -22.32 -8.63 4.31
CA GLU A 456 -23.58 -8.11 4.87
C GLU A 456 -23.60 -6.58 4.91
N TYR A 457 -22.49 -5.94 5.31
CA TYR A 457 -22.37 -4.48 5.31
C TYR A 457 -22.21 -3.92 3.89
N GLU A 458 -21.44 -4.58 3.03
CA GLU A 458 -21.32 -4.17 1.64
C GLU A 458 -22.66 -4.19 0.90
N ARG A 459 -23.59 -5.10 1.24
CA ARG A 459 -24.97 -5.05 0.69
C ARG A 459 -25.67 -3.73 1.01
N ILE A 460 -25.54 -3.25 2.25
CA ILE A 460 -26.14 -1.98 2.69
C ILE A 460 -25.50 -0.81 1.94
N ILE A 461 -24.17 -0.82 1.82
CA ILE A 461 -23.40 0.22 1.14
C ILE A 461 -23.79 0.26 -0.34
N PHE A 462 -23.79 -0.90 -1.02
CA PHE A 462 -24.00 -0.96 -2.47
C PHE A 462 -25.46 -0.82 -2.89
N ASP A 463 -26.41 -1.12 -2.00
CA ASP A 463 -27.81 -0.73 -2.19
C ASP A 463 -27.94 0.80 -2.26
N LYS A 464 -27.35 1.50 -1.27
CA LYS A 464 -27.29 2.98 -1.25
C LYS A 464 -26.54 3.54 -2.46
N VAL A 465 -25.39 2.97 -2.82
CA VAL A 465 -24.60 3.42 -3.98
C VAL A 465 -25.39 3.26 -5.28
N TYR A 466 -26.03 2.11 -5.50
CA TYR A 466 -26.81 1.87 -6.73
C TYR A 466 -27.96 2.87 -6.89
N GLN A 467 -28.62 3.24 -5.78
CA GLN A 467 -29.73 4.18 -5.79
C GLN A 467 -29.30 5.66 -5.89
N SER A 468 -28.13 6.01 -5.34
CA SER A 468 -27.71 7.42 -5.20
C SER A 468 -26.68 7.89 -6.22
N ILE A 469 -25.86 6.98 -6.77
CA ILE A 469 -24.81 7.31 -7.73
C ILE A 469 -25.26 6.90 -9.13
N PRO A 470 -25.53 7.86 -10.04
CA PRO A 470 -25.93 7.54 -11.40
C PRO A 470 -24.79 6.83 -12.14
N LEU A 471 -25.14 6.00 -13.13
CA LEU A 471 -24.16 5.23 -13.90
C LEU A 471 -23.05 6.12 -14.49
N SER A 472 -23.40 7.30 -14.99
CA SER A 472 -22.44 8.25 -15.56
C SER A 472 -21.47 8.87 -14.55
N ALA A 473 -21.81 8.89 -13.26
CA ALA A 473 -20.89 9.34 -12.23
C ALA A 473 -20.03 8.20 -11.69
N ALA A 474 -20.54 6.96 -11.69
CA ALA A 474 -19.75 5.77 -11.41
C ALA A 474 -18.76 5.45 -12.54
N PHE A 475 -19.14 5.76 -13.79
CA PHE A 475 -18.37 5.51 -15.01
C PHE A 475 -18.36 6.77 -15.88
N PRO A 476 -17.41 7.70 -15.68
CA PRO A 476 -17.34 8.98 -16.40
C PRO A 476 -17.31 8.85 -17.93
N SER A 477 -16.81 7.71 -18.43
CA SER A 477 -16.79 7.37 -19.86
C SER A 477 -18.19 7.39 -20.49
N VAL A 478 -19.25 7.07 -19.74
CA VAL A 478 -20.64 7.07 -20.23
C VAL A 478 -21.04 8.47 -20.69
N SER A 479 -20.82 9.49 -19.87
CA SER A 479 -21.09 10.89 -20.26
C SER A 479 -20.10 11.41 -21.29
N LYS A 480 -18.83 11.02 -21.17
CA LYS A 480 -17.74 11.51 -22.03
C LYS A 480 -17.92 11.09 -23.49
N TYR A 481 -18.34 9.85 -23.73
CA TYR A 481 -18.49 9.32 -25.09
C TYR A 481 -19.94 9.24 -25.57
N GLY A 482 -20.92 9.13 -24.67
CA GLY A 482 -22.34 9.06 -25.02
C GLY A 482 -22.70 7.90 -25.96
N SER A 483 -21.90 6.83 -25.96
CA SER A 483 -22.04 5.69 -26.87
C SER A 483 -22.82 4.55 -26.22
N PRO A 484 -23.80 3.93 -26.91
CA PRO A 484 -24.52 2.74 -26.40
C PRO A 484 -23.59 1.59 -26.02
N VAL A 485 -22.43 1.47 -26.67
CA VAL A 485 -21.40 0.47 -26.33
C VAL A 485 -20.86 0.73 -24.93
N VAL A 486 -20.41 1.96 -24.69
CA VAL A 486 -19.81 2.37 -23.41
C VAL A 486 -20.83 2.27 -22.27
N GLU A 487 -22.09 2.65 -22.52
CA GLU A 487 -23.15 2.51 -21.52
C GLU A 487 -23.44 1.04 -21.20
N ALA A 488 -23.52 0.16 -22.21
CA ALA A 488 -23.76 -1.26 -21.98
C ALA A 488 -22.60 -1.92 -21.22
N GLU A 489 -21.35 -1.58 -21.55
CA GLU A 489 -20.18 -2.11 -20.82
C GLU A 489 -20.14 -1.61 -19.37
N ALA A 490 -20.45 -0.33 -19.12
CA ALA A 490 -20.56 0.21 -17.76
C ALA A 490 -21.67 -0.49 -16.94
N LEU A 491 -22.81 -0.78 -17.58
CA LEU A 491 -23.88 -1.57 -16.95
C LEU A 491 -23.43 -2.97 -16.59
N LEU A 492 -22.65 -3.64 -17.45
CA LEU A 492 -22.11 -4.97 -17.18
C LEU A 492 -21.11 -4.96 -16.01
N VAL A 493 -20.23 -3.97 -15.94
CA VAL A 493 -19.33 -3.82 -14.79
C VAL A 493 -20.15 -3.57 -13.51
N ARG A 494 -21.12 -2.65 -13.54
CA ARG A 494 -21.96 -2.38 -12.37
C ARG A 494 -22.79 -3.59 -11.95
N ALA A 495 -23.26 -4.38 -12.91
CA ALA A 495 -23.94 -5.63 -12.64
C ALA A 495 -23.03 -6.61 -11.88
N VAL A 496 -21.75 -6.76 -12.27
CA VAL A 496 -20.78 -7.58 -11.52
C VAL A 496 -20.60 -7.05 -10.10
N VAL A 497 -20.43 -5.73 -9.96
CA VAL A 497 -20.26 -5.04 -8.67
C VAL A 497 -21.40 -5.39 -7.70
N VAL A 498 -22.66 -5.27 -8.12
CA VAL A 498 -23.81 -5.56 -7.25
C VAL A 498 -24.09 -7.07 -7.11
N ALA A 499 -23.77 -7.87 -8.14
CA ALA A 499 -23.94 -9.33 -8.11
C ALA A 499 -22.98 -10.01 -7.11
N LYS A 500 -21.71 -9.60 -7.08
CA LYS A 500 -20.72 -10.08 -6.08
C LYS A 500 -21.19 -9.86 -4.65
N ARG A 501 -22.05 -8.86 -4.44
CA ARG A 501 -22.63 -8.52 -3.14
C ARG A 501 -23.97 -9.19 -2.87
N GLY A 502 -24.49 -9.98 -3.81
CA GLY A 502 -25.78 -10.67 -3.67
C GLY A 502 -26.99 -9.78 -3.94
N LEU A 503 -26.81 -8.57 -4.48
CA LEU A 503 -27.89 -7.67 -4.88
C LEU A 503 -28.35 -8.02 -6.31
N LEU A 504 -28.81 -9.26 -6.48
CA LEU A 504 -29.01 -9.87 -7.80
C LEU A 504 -30.12 -9.20 -8.62
N ASN A 505 -31.14 -8.63 -7.99
CA ASN A 505 -32.19 -7.89 -8.69
C ASN A 505 -31.63 -6.65 -9.42
N TYR A 506 -30.68 -5.93 -8.81
CA TYR A 506 -29.99 -4.82 -9.46
C TYR A 506 -29.09 -5.31 -10.59
N ALA A 507 -28.39 -6.43 -10.40
CA ALA A 507 -27.57 -7.03 -11.44
C ALA A 507 -28.41 -7.38 -12.67
N VAL A 508 -29.54 -8.06 -12.47
CA VAL A 508 -30.47 -8.42 -13.54
C VAL A 508 -31.02 -7.18 -14.25
N THR A 509 -31.37 -6.14 -13.50
CA THR A 509 -31.84 -4.86 -14.08
C THR A 509 -30.79 -4.26 -15.01
N ASP A 510 -29.53 -4.23 -14.59
CA ASP A 510 -28.44 -3.70 -15.42
C ASP A 510 -28.14 -4.61 -16.63
N ILE A 511 -28.21 -5.93 -16.47
CA ILE A 511 -28.07 -6.90 -17.57
C ILE A 511 -29.18 -6.68 -18.62
N GLU A 512 -30.44 -6.53 -18.20
CA GLU A 512 -31.57 -6.30 -19.12
C GLU A 512 -31.43 -4.97 -19.86
N ARG A 513 -30.96 -3.91 -19.18
CA ARG A 513 -30.66 -2.63 -19.81
C ARG A 513 -29.53 -2.75 -20.83
N ALA A 514 -28.43 -3.42 -20.50
CA ALA A 514 -27.32 -3.67 -21.42
C ALA A 514 -27.77 -4.49 -22.63
N ALA A 515 -28.57 -5.53 -22.41
CA ALA A 515 -29.17 -6.34 -23.47
C ALA A 515 -30.02 -5.48 -24.42
N ASN A 516 -30.87 -4.60 -23.88
CA ASN A 516 -31.72 -3.71 -24.68
C ASN A 516 -30.93 -2.72 -25.55
N LEU A 517 -29.82 -2.18 -25.05
CA LEU A 517 -28.89 -1.35 -25.84
C LEU A 517 -28.30 -2.15 -27.02
N MET A 518 -27.90 -3.40 -26.76
CA MET A 518 -27.41 -4.34 -27.78
C MET A 518 -28.50 -4.77 -28.78
N LYS A 519 -29.77 -4.85 -28.36
CA LYS A 519 -30.89 -5.13 -29.28
C LYS A 519 -31.03 -4.03 -30.32
N SER A 520 -30.84 -2.78 -29.89
CA SER A 520 -31.01 -1.60 -30.72
C SER A 520 -29.77 -1.34 -31.58
N ASN A 521 -28.59 -1.69 -31.08
CA ASN A 521 -27.31 -1.51 -31.77
C ASN A 521 -26.39 -2.71 -31.48
N PRO A 522 -26.25 -3.68 -32.40
CA PRO A 522 -25.26 -4.75 -32.24
C PRO A 522 -23.83 -4.20 -32.30
N PHE A 523 -22.97 -4.58 -31.36
CA PHE A 523 -21.55 -4.20 -31.31
C PHE A 523 -20.66 -5.31 -30.73
N THR A 524 -19.34 -5.17 -30.87
CA THR A 524 -18.36 -6.07 -30.25
C THR A 524 -18.09 -5.60 -28.83
N LEU A 525 -18.14 -6.53 -27.87
CA LEU A 525 -17.77 -6.26 -26.47
C LEU A 525 -16.25 -6.21 -26.31
N SER A 526 -15.77 -5.31 -25.47
CA SER A 526 -14.39 -5.32 -25.00
C SER A 526 -14.05 -6.61 -24.24
N ILE A 527 -12.75 -6.91 -24.11
CA ILE A 527 -12.26 -8.06 -23.33
C ILE A 527 -12.82 -8.01 -21.90
N LYS A 528 -12.76 -6.83 -21.28
CA LYS A 528 -13.30 -6.59 -19.93
C LYS A 528 -14.80 -6.85 -19.84
N ALA A 529 -15.59 -6.40 -20.81
CA ALA A 529 -17.03 -6.63 -20.81
C ALA A 529 -17.40 -8.11 -21.01
N ARG A 530 -16.62 -8.85 -21.83
CA ARG A 530 -16.77 -10.32 -21.96
C ARG A 530 -16.49 -11.03 -20.65
N GLU A 531 -15.44 -10.62 -19.94
CA GLU A 531 -15.12 -11.17 -18.63
C GLU A 531 -16.24 -10.89 -17.61
N CYS A 532 -16.83 -9.69 -17.64
CA CYS A 532 -18.01 -9.39 -16.82
C CYS A 532 -19.19 -10.32 -17.12
N VAL A 533 -19.47 -10.61 -18.40
CA VAL A 533 -20.52 -11.56 -18.80
C VAL A 533 -20.23 -12.97 -18.27
N ARG A 534 -18.98 -13.43 -18.35
CA ARG A 534 -18.54 -14.72 -17.80
C ARG A 534 -18.79 -14.79 -16.29
N MET A 535 -18.29 -13.81 -15.54
CA MET A 535 -18.46 -13.73 -14.09
C MET A 535 -19.94 -13.68 -13.66
N LEU A 536 -20.76 -12.91 -14.37
CA LEU A 536 -22.20 -12.85 -14.11
C LEU A 536 -22.89 -14.20 -14.38
N GLY A 537 -22.47 -14.91 -15.43
CA GLY A 537 -22.91 -16.27 -15.73
C GLY A 537 -22.61 -17.23 -14.57
N ASP A 538 -21.40 -17.19 -14.02
CA ASP A 538 -20.99 -18.01 -12.88
C ASP A 538 -21.80 -17.69 -11.62
N ILE A 539 -21.97 -16.40 -11.29
CA ILE A 539 -22.73 -15.96 -10.11
C ILE A 539 -24.20 -16.37 -10.22
N LEU A 540 -24.84 -16.12 -11.38
CA LEU A 540 -26.25 -16.45 -11.60
C LEU A 540 -26.48 -17.95 -11.73
N GLY A 541 -25.53 -18.70 -12.30
CA GLY A 541 -25.60 -20.16 -12.41
C GLY A 541 -25.61 -20.84 -11.04
N ASN A 542 -24.87 -20.27 -10.08
CA ASN A 542 -24.81 -20.74 -8.68
C ASN A 542 -25.88 -20.12 -7.78
N CYS A 543 -26.79 -19.30 -8.32
CA CYS A 543 -27.83 -18.64 -7.56
C CYS A 543 -28.94 -19.64 -7.12
N GLU A 544 -29.37 -19.51 -5.86
CA GLU A 544 -30.49 -20.28 -5.30
C GLU A 544 -31.85 -19.80 -5.83
N ASP A 545 -32.03 -18.49 -6.02
CA ASP A 545 -33.24 -17.91 -6.59
C ASP A 545 -33.31 -18.19 -8.10
N LYS A 546 -34.04 -19.26 -8.46
CA LYS A 546 -34.17 -19.71 -9.85
C LYS A 546 -34.90 -18.72 -10.75
N VAL A 547 -35.74 -17.84 -10.20
CA VAL A 547 -36.46 -16.83 -10.99
C VAL A 547 -35.50 -15.73 -11.41
N VAL A 548 -34.77 -15.18 -10.44
CA VAL A 548 -33.75 -14.14 -10.68
C VAL A 548 -32.63 -14.66 -11.58
N ALA A 549 -32.14 -15.87 -11.30
CA ALA A 549 -31.12 -16.54 -12.11
C ALA A 549 -31.56 -16.68 -13.58
N ARG A 550 -32.79 -17.16 -13.81
CA ARG A 550 -33.31 -17.38 -15.16
C ARG A 550 -33.42 -16.08 -15.95
N SER A 551 -33.95 -15.01 -15.36
CA SER A 551 -34.07 -13.71 -16.05
C SER A 551 -32.68 -13.16 -16.42
N GLY A 552 -31.73 -13.16 -15.47
CA GLY A 552 -30.37 -12.69 -15.74
C GLY A 552 -29.66 -13.51 -16.84
N LEU A 553 -29.74 -14.83 -16.79
CA LEU A 553 -29.12 -15.71 -17.78
C LEU A 553 -29.71 -15.53 -19.19
N ILE A 554 -31.01 -15.23 -19.30
CA ILE A 554 -31.64 -14.88 -20.59
C ILE A 554 -31.04 -13.58 -21.12
N GLY A 555 -30.89 -12.56 -20.28
CA GLY A 555 -30.28 -11.29 -20.67
C GLY A 555 -28.83 -11.43 -21.13
N LEU A 556 -28.01 -12.23 -20.43
CA LEU A 556 -26.63 -12.52 -20.85
C LEU A 556 -26.58 -13.25 -22.20
N ARG A 557 -27.48 -14.22 -22.41
CA ARG A 557 -27.59 -14.93 -23.69
C ARG A 557 -27.97 -13.98 -24.82
N ASP A 558 -28.90 -13.05 -24.57
CA ASP A 558 -29.30 -12.02 -25.53
C ASP A 558 -28.12 -11.11 -25.91
N ILE A 559 -27.27 -10.76 -24.95
CA ILE A 559 -26.05 -9.96 -25.18
C ILE A 559 -25.07 -10.74 -26.07
N LEU A 560 -24.75 -12.00 -25.71
CA LEU A 560 -23.81 -12.82 -26.47
C LEU A 560 -24.30 -13.10 -27.90
N ALA A 561 -25.58 -13.41 -28.07
CA ALA A 561 -26.17 -13.66 -29.39
C ALA A 561 -26.15 -12.43 -30.32
N LYS A 562 -26.02 -11.23 -29.76
CA LYS A 562 -26.01 -9.95 -30.49
C LYS A 562 -24.63 -9.32 -30.57
N SER A 563 -23.61 -9.93 -29.94
CA SER A 563 -22.23 -9.55 -30.16
C SER A 563 -21.86 -9.81 -31.62
N ARG A 564 -21.15 -8.87 -32.26
CA ARG A 564 -20.76 -9.01 -33.69
C ARG A 564 -19.74 -10.14 -33.94
N GLU A 565 -19.08 -10.60 -32.89
CA GLU A 565 -18.35 -11.87 -32.89
C GLU A 565 -19.31 -12.97 -32.41
N GLN A 566 -19.50 -14.05 -33.19
CA GLN A 566 -20.24 -15.24 -32.75
C GLN A 566 -19.51 -15.90 -31.58
N LEU A 567 -19.77 -15.44 -30.37
CA LEU A 567 -19.24 -16.00 -29.14
C LEU A 567 -20.24 -17.04 -28.62
N THR A 568 -19.83 -18.30 -28.57
CA THR A 568 -20.51 -19.32 -27.76
C THR A 568 -20.10 -19.12 -26.29
N LEU A 569 -20.95 -19.45 -25.32
CA LEU A 569 -20.58 -19.44 -23.90
C LEU A 569 -19.29 -20.23 -23.63
N ASP A 570 -19.03 -21.27 -24.42
CA ASP A 570 -17.80 -22.08 -24.37
C ASP A 570 -16.54 -21.36 -24.88
N SER A 571 -16.68 -20.31 -25.71
CA SER A 571 -15.55 -19.52 -26.23
C SER A 571 -14.99 -18.48 -25.25
N CYS A 572 -15.65 -18.29 -24.09
CA CYS A 572 -15.09 -17.53 -22.96
C CYS A 572 -14.19 -18.38 -22.05
N CYS A 573 -14.00 -19.66 -22.39
CA CYS A 573 -13.05 -20.56 -21.75
C CYS A 573 -11.82 -20.75 -22.66
N LEU A 574 -10.99 -19.71 -22.81
CA LEU A 574 -9.63 -19.82 -23.36
C LEU A 574 -8.74 -18.73 -22.78
#